data_AF-A0AAE1LCE6-F1
#
_entry.id   AF-A0AAE1LCE6-F1
#
_cell.length_a   1.000
_cell.length_b   1.000
_cell.length_c   1.000
_cell.angle_alpha   90.00
_cell.angle_beta   90.00
_cell.angle_gamma   90.00
#
_symmetry.space_group_name_H-M   'P 1'
#
loop_
_entity.id
_entity.type
_entity.pdbx_description
1 polymer ?
#
loop_
_entity_poly.entity_id
_entity_poly.type
_entity_poly.pdbx_seq_one_letter_code
_entity_poly.pdbx_strand_id
1 'polypeptide(L)'
;MRDQGIASRLPFRELQTNLVFSFRFLTEMQLKMGVQTELRSWEWRTCLAPFPEPDLPKDPRCWSRSDVAAWLHYMALVHHLPCVPIDRFLMNGKALCLMSMDMFLGRVPLGGKLLYKDFQIRLGRAMYNS
;
A
#
# COMPACT_ATOMS: atom_id res chain seq x y z
N MET A 1 22.08 44.84 37.95
CA MET A 1 21.46 43.86 38.86
C MET A 1 20.70 42.91 37.95
N ARG A 2 21.25 41.81 37.42
CA ARG A 2 21.72 40.57 38.05
C ARG A 2 20.75 40.06 39.13
N ASP A 3 19.87 39.15 38.73
CA ASP A 3 19.71 37.78 39.26
C ASP A 3 18.94 36.95 38.19
N GLN A 4 19.49 35.89 37.60
CA GLN A 4 19.58 34.50 38.12
C GLN A 4 18.18 33.97 38.48
N GLY A 5 17.61 32.93 37.88
CA GLY A 5 18.17 31.72 37.30
C GLY A 5 17.45 30.56 37.99
N ILE A 6 16.41 29.98 37.37
CA ILE A 6 15.85 28.68 37.78
C ILE A 6 15.50 27.89 36.52
N ALA A 7 16.34 26.88 36.27
CA ALA A 7 16.03 25.78 35.37
C ALA A 7 14.79 25.04 35.88
N SER A 8 13.77 24.91 35.04
CA SER A 8 12.77 23.86 35.20
C SER A 8 12.68 23.10 33.87
N ARG A 9 13.31 21.92 33.89
CA ARG A 9 13.15 20.87 32.90
C ARG A 9 11.65 20.62 32.73
N LEU A 10 11.10 20.94 31.58
CA LEU A 10 9.74 20.51 31.26
C LEU A 10 9.76 18.98 31.07
N PRO A 11 8.87 18.24 31.77
CA PRO A 11 8.91 16.79 31.82
C PRO A 11 8.40 16.17 30.52
N PHE A 12 9.14 15.14 30.10
CA PHE A 12 8.93 14.19 29.01
C PHE A 12 7.61 13.40 29.12
N ARG A 13 6.44 14.06 29.14
CA ARG A 13 5.13 13.40 29.32
C ARG A 13 3.99 13.97 28.47
N GLU A 14 4.25 14.27 27.20
CA GLU A 14 3.17 14.50 26.19
C GLU A 14 3.37 13.69 24.90
N LEU A 15 3.94 12.47 25.00
CA LEU A 15 4.10 11.55 23.86
C LEU A 15 3.43 10.17 24.07
N GLN A 16 2.58 10.00 25.07
CA GLN A 16 2.06 8.67 25.43
C GLN A 16 0.62 8.34 24.98
N THR A 17 -0.11 9.23 24.31
CA THR A 17 -1.47 8.89 23.83
C THR A 17 -1.50 8.20 22.47
N ASN A 18 -0.41 8.22 21.68
CA ASN A 18 -0.35 7.54 20.38
C ASN A 18 0.22 6.12 20.41
N LEU A 19 0.81 5.68 21.53
CA LEU A 19 1.40 4.33 21.63
C LEU A 19 0.39 3.26 22.05
N VAL A 20 -0.65 3.64 22.82
CA VAL A 20 -1.64 2.69 23.35
C VAL A 20 -2.54 2.13 22.24
N PHE A 21 -2.80 2.90 21.18
CA PHE A 21 -3.52 2.41 19.99
C PHE A 21 -2.70 1.38 19.19
N SER A 22 -1.38 1.60 19.10
CA SER A 22 -0.43 0.68 18.45
C SER A 22 -0.31 -0.65 19.21
N PHE A 23 -0.35 -0.61 20.55
CA PHE A 23 -0.13 -1.82 21.36
C PHE A 23 -1.32 -2.79 21.36
N ARG A 24 -2.58 -2.30 21.34
CA ARG A 24 -3.76 -3.17 21.21
C ARG A 24 -3.86 -3.86 19.85
N PHE A 25 -3.31 -3.26 18.81
CA PHE A 25 -3.26 -3.87 17.48
C PHE A 25 -2.20 -4.99 17.39
N LEU A 26 -1.11 -4.87 18.16
CA LEU A 26 -0.01 -5.85 18.12
C LEU A 26 -0.25 -7.06 19.02
N THR A 27 -1.00 -6.96 20.12
CA THR A 27 -1.23 -8.10 21.03
C THR A 27 -2.31 -9.07 20.55
N GLU A 28 -3.28 -8.64 19.73
CA GLU A 28 -4.28 -9.56 19.14
C GLU A 28 -3.68 -10.47 18.06
N MET A 29 -2.53 -10.10 17.49
CA MET A 29 -1.88 -10.89 16.43
C MET A 29 -1.09 -12.11 16.95
N GLN A 30 -0.84 -12.23 18.26
CA GLN A 30 0.24 -13.13 18.73
C GLN A 30 -0.19 -14.37 19.55
N LEU A 31 -1.50 -14.68 19.68
CA LEU A 31 -1.97 -15.76 20.57
C LEU A 31 -2.88 -16.84 19.95
N LYS A 32 -2.80 -17.13 18.64
CA LYS A 32 -3.63 -18.18 18.02
C LYS A 32 -2.94 -19.24 17.17
N MET A 33 -1.61 -19.40 17.22
CA MET A 33 -0.95 -20.43 16.41
C MET A 33 0.07 -21.23 17.21
N GLY A 34 -0.43 -22.18 18.01
CA GLY A 34 0.30 -23.33 18.51
C GLY A 34 -0.21 -24.62 17.85
N VAL A 35 0.39 -24.95 16.70
CA VAL A 35 0.69 -26.27 16.10
C VAL A 35 -0.40 -27.36 15.91
N GLN A 36 -0.36 -27.93 14.69
CA GLN A 36 -0.99 -29.16 14.15
C GLN A 36 -2.43 -29.01 13.60
N THR A 37 -2.62 -28.81 12.30
CA THR A 37 -2.52 -29.90 11.31
C THR A 37 -2.41 -29.36 9.88
N GLU A 38 -1.49 -29.93 9.11
CA GLU A 38 -1.34 -29.72 7.67
C GLU A 38 -2.65 -30.09 6.95
N LEU A 39 -3.48 -29.10 6.62
CA LEU A 39 -4.50 -29.05 5.55
C LEU A 39 -5.41 -27.80 5.73
N ARG A 40 -4.82 -26.63 5.99
CA ARG A 40 -5.53 -25.33 6.01
C ARG A 40 -4.72 -24.19 5.37
N SER A 41 -3.69 -24.56 4.59
CA SER A 41 -2.70 -23.64 4.01
C SER A 41 -3.25 -22.81 2.83
N TRP A 42 -4.36 -23.21 2.21
CA TRP A 42 -4.90 -22.56 1.01
C TRP A 42 -6.27 -21.88 1.18
N GLU A 43 -6.90 -21.96 2.35
CA GLU A 43 -8.27 -21.46 2.54
C GLU A 43 -8.38 -20.03 3.13
N TRP A 44 -7.29 -19.43 3.62
CA TRP A 44 -7.34 -18.02 4.09
C TRP A 44 -7.08 -16.99 2.97
N ARG A 45 -6.70 -17.43 1.76
CA ARG A 45 -6.53 -16.54 0.60
C ARG A 45 -7.85 -16.17 -0.08
N THR A 46 -8.97 -16.78 0.31
CA THR A 46 -10.26 -16.67 -0.40
C THR A 46 -11.38 -15.99 0.40
N CYS A 47 -11.11 -15.47 1.60
CA CYS A 47 -12.12 -14.73 2.38
C CYS A 47 -12.00 -13.20 2.30
N LEU A 48 -11.13 -12.66 1.44
CA LEU A 48 -10.87 -11.22 1.32
C LEU A 48 -11.39 -10.65 -0.01
N ALA A 49 -12.46 -9.87 0.13
CA ALA A 49 -12.91 -8.75 -0.70
C ALA A 49 -14.11 -9.00 -1.66
N PRO A 50 -15.18 -8.18 -1.54
CA PRO A 50 -16.29 -8.10 -2.52
C PRO A 50 -15.87 -7.46 -3.87
N PHE A 51 -14.58 -7.37 -4.16
CA PHE A 51 -14.03 -6.71 -5.34
C PHE A 51 -13.15 -7.70 -6.11
N PRO A 52 -13.69 -8.39 -7.13
CA PRO A 52 -12.88 -9.27 -7.96
C PRO A 52 -11.75 -8.48 -8.64
N GLU A 53 -10.56 -9.07 -8.72
CA GLU A 53 -9.46 -8.48 -9.49
C GLU A 53 -9.92 -8.29 -10.94
N PRO A 54 -9.69 -7.12 -11.55
CA PRO A 54 -10.08 -6.89 -12.93
C PRO A 54 -9.33 -7.87 -13.86
N ASP A 55 -9.99 -8.27 -14.94
CA ASP A 55 -9.39 -9.10 -15.98
C ASP A 55 -8.41 -8.25 -16.80
N LEU A 56 -7.16 -8.20 -16.32
CA LEU A 56 -6.08 -7.42 -16.92
C LEU A 56 -5.11 -8.36 -17.64
N PRO A 57 -4.54 -7.94 -18.79
CA PRO A 57 -3.46 -8.68 -19.42
C PRO A 57 -2.31 -8.95 -18.44
N LYS A 58 -1.78 -10.18 -18.45
CA LYS A 58 -0.69 -10.60 -17.54
C LYS A 58 0.56 -9.72 -17.68
N ASP A 59 0.86 -9.29 -18.91
CA ASP A 59 1.96 -8.37 -19.19
C ASP A 59 1.45 -6.92 -19.13
N PRO A 60 1.90 -6.11 -18.15
CA PRO A 60 1.49 -4.70 -18.06
C PRO A 60 1.85 -3.87 -19.28
N ARG A 61 2.82 -4.27 -20.10
CA ARG A 61 3.17 -3.57 -21.35
C ARG A 61 2.05 -3.66 -22.40
N CYS A 62 1.13 -4.60 -22.24
CA CYS A 62 -0.05 -4.77 -23.09
C CYS A 62 -1.27 -3.99 -22.60
N TRP A 63 -1.20 -3.34 -21.44
CA TRP A 63 -2.33 -2.60 -20.88
C TRP A 63 -2.70 -1.41 -21.75
N SER A 64 -3.99 -1.35 -22.12
CA SER A 64 -4.63 -0.16 -22.66
C SER A 64 -4.81 0.91 -21.59
N ARG A 65 -5.32 2.08 -21.98
CA ARG A 65 -5.65 3.15 -21.03
C ARG A 65 -6.77 2.74 -20.07
N SER A 66 -7.76 1.97 -20.53
CA SER A 66 -8.83 1.45 -19.69
C SER A 66 -8.32 0.42 -18.68
N ASP A 67 -7.34 -0.40 -19.06
CA ASP A 67 -6.74 -1.40 -18.18
C ASP A 67 -5.96 -0.72 -17.04
N VAL A 68 -5.22 0.35 -17.34
CA VAL A 68 -4.56 1.18 -16.31
C VAL A 68 -5.58 1.79 -15.36
N ALA A 69 -6.71 2.29 -15.87
CA ALA A 69 -7.77 2.84 -15.03
C ALA A 69 -8.41 1.77 -14.13
N ALA A 70 -8.71 0.58 -14.68
CA ALA A 70 -9.28 -0.54 -13.94
C ALA A 70 -8.32 -1.02 -12.83
N TRP A 71 -7.02 -1.13 -13.14
CA TRP A 71 -5.98 -1.42 -12.15
C TRP A 71 -5.96 -0.39 -11.02
N LEU A 72 -5.93 0.91 -11.34
CA LEU A 72 -5.92 1.97 -10.33
C LEU A 72 -7.17 1.95 -9.44
N HIS A 73 -8.36 1.71 -10.01
CA HIS A 73 -9.60 1.55 -9.26
C HIS A 73 -9.53 0.35 -8.32
N TYR A 74 -9.09 -0.81 -8.81
CA TYR A 74 -8.91 -2.00 -7.99
C TYR A 74 -7.94 -1.77 -6.83
N MET A 75 -6.79 -1.17 -7.10
CA MET A 75 -5.79 -0.86 -6.07
C MET A 75 -6.33 0.15 -5.04
N ALA A 76 -7.09 1.14 -5.47
CA ALA A 76 -7.73 2.09 -4.56
C ALA A 76 -8.74 1.41 -3.63
N LEU A 77 -9.53 0.46 -4.16
CA LEU A 77 -10.53 -0.28 -3.39
C LEU A 77 -9.88 -1.25 -2.40
N VAL A 78 -8.98 -2.12 -2.86
CA VAL A 78 -8.38 -3.18 -2.04
C VAL A 78 -7.45 -2.64 -0.95
N HIS A 79 -6.79 -1.51 -1.21
CA HIS A 79 -5.87 -0.89 -0.24
C HIS A 79 -6.46 0.33 0.47
N HIS A 80 -7.75 0.63 0.25
CA HIS A 80 -8.44 1.78 0.83
C HIS A 80 -7.68 3.10 0.64
N LEU A 81 -7.10 3.30 -0.56
CA LEU A 81 -6.30 4.49 -0.83
C LEU A 81 -7.20 5.74 -0.88
N PRO A 82 -6.79 6.86 -0.25
CA PRO A 82 -7.55 8.10 -0.31
C PRO A 82 -7.42 8.69 -1.73
N CYS A 83 -8.54 8.70 -2.46
CA CYS A 83 -8.74 9.40 -3.74
C CYS A 83 -7.58 9.26 -4.74
N VAL A 84 -7.54 8.16 -5.50
CA VAL A 84 -6.60 7.98 -6.61
C VAL A 84 -7.12 8.73 -7.85
N PRO A 85 -6.45 9.81 -8.32
CA PRO A 85 -6.90 10.60 -9.47
C PRO A 85 -6.58 9.87 -10.78
N ILE A 86 -7.55 9.09 -11.28
CA ILE A 86 -7.43 8.26 -12.49
C ILE A 86 -7.14 9.11 -13.74
N ASP A 87 -7.71 10.31 -13.79
CA ASP A 87 -7.49 11.34 -14.81
C ASP A 87 -6.03 11.81 -14.91
N ARG A 88 -5.23 11.64 -13.85
CA ARG A 88 -3.79 11.91 -13.93
C ARG A 88 -3.04 10.79 -14.65
N PHE A 89 -3.61 9.60 -14.80
CA PHE A 89 -3.00 8.43 -15.45
C PHE A 89 -3.65 8.09 -16.79
N LEU A 90 -3.97 9.09 -17.61
CA LEU A 90 -4.54 8.91 -18.96
C LEU A 90 -3.50 8.40 -19.98
N MET A 91 -2.93 7.24 -19.70
CA MET A 91 -1.86 6.62 -20.48
C MET A 91 -2.01 5.09 -20.50
N ASN A 92 -1.32 4.43 -21.42
CA ASN A 92 -1.28 2.98 -21.50
C ASN A 92 -0.14 2.39 -20.65
N GLY A 93 -0.04 1.07 -20.59
CA GLY A 93 0.98 0.38 -19.81
C GLY A 93 2.42 0.67 -20.26
N LYS A 94 2.66 0.87 -21.57
CA LYS A 94 3.99 1.24 -22.09
C LYS A 94 4.47 2.59 -21.57
N ALA A 95 3.57 3.58 -21.55
CA ALA A 95 3.87 4.88 -20.96
C ALA A 95 4.05 4.77 -19.44
N LEU A 96 3.27 3.91 -18.79
CA LEU A 96 3.38 3.65 -17.35
C LEU A 96 4.73 2.99 -16.98
N CYS A 97 5.33 2.19 -17.87
CA CYS A 97 6.69 1.66 -17.70
C CYS A 97 7.78 2.74 -17.62
N LEU A 98 7.55 3.92 -18.24
CA LEU A 98 8.51 5.02 -18.24
C LEU A 98 8.39 5.91 -16.99
N MET A 99 7.38 5.67 -16.15
CA MET A 99 7.14 6.48 -14.97
C MET A 99 8.05 6.06 -13.80
N SER A 100 8.77 7.02 -13.23
CA SER A 100 9.52 6.82 -11.99
C SER A 100 8.61 6.81 -10.76
N MET A 101 9.12 6.30 -9.64
CA MET A 101 8.41 6.32 -8.36
C MET A 101 8.01 7.74 -7.94
N ASP A 102 8.88 8.73 -8.15
CA ASP A 102 8.61 10.13 -7.82
C ASP A 102 7.46 10.70 -8.65
N MET A 103 7.35 10.30 -9.92
CA MET A 103 6.22 10.72 -10.77
C MET A 103 4.89 10.09 -10.31
N PHE A 104 4.91 8.88 -9.76
CA PHE A 104 3.73 8.30 -9.09
C PHE A 104 3.38 9.06 -7.80
N LEU A 105 4.38 9.41 -6.99
CA LEU A 105 4.18 10.19 -5.75
C LEU A 105 3.66 11.60 -6.03
N GLY A 106 4.15 12.27 -7.07
CA GLY A 106 3.66 13.59 -7.49
C GLY A 106 2.19 13.56 -7.91
N ARG A 107 1.69 12.42 -8.39
CA ARG A 107 0.27 12.23 -8.75
C ARG A 107 -0.58 11.79 -7.56
N VAL A 108 -0.04 10.89 -6.72
CA VAL A 108 -0.71 10.25 -5.57
C VAL A 108 0.21 10.29 -4.34
N PRO A 109 0.21 11.37 -3.55
CA PRO A 109 1.11 11.49 -2.40
C PRO A 109 0.90 10.39 -1.35
N LEU A 110 -0.36 10.00 -1.12
CA LEU A 110 -0.77 8.99 -0.16
C LEU A 110 -1.10 7.65 -0.85
N GLY A 111 -0.16 7.10 -1.62
CA GLY A 111 -0.36 5.80 -2.28
C GLY A 111 0.53 5.53 -3.49
N GLY A 112 1.19 6.56 -4.04
CA GLY A 112 2.01 6.43 -5.25
C GLY A 112 3.11 5.39 -5.14
N LYS A 113 3.75 5.26 -3.96
CA LYS A 113 4.77 4.23 -3.71
C LYS A 113 4.20 2.81 -3.79
N LEU A 114 2.97 2.61 -3.32
CA LEU A 114 2.29 1.31 -3.36
C LEU A 114 1.93 0.95 -4.81
N LEU A 115 1.32 1.89 -5.53
CA LEU A 115 0.98 1.73 -6.95
C LEU A 115 2.21 1.41 -7.80
N TYR A 116 3.31 2.17 -7.63
CA TYR A 116 4.55 1.92 -8.35
C TYR A 116 5.10 0.51 -8.06
N LYS A 117 5.13 0.08 -6.79
CA LYS A 117 5.64 -1.24 -6.41
C LYS A 117 4.80 -2.37 -6.99
N ASP A 118 3.47 -2.28 -6.93
CA ASP A 118 2.58 -3.30 -7.50
C ASP A 118 2.82 -3.44 -9.01
N PHE A 119 2.87 -2.31 -9.72
CA PHE A 119 3.14 -2.29 -11.16
C PHE A 119 4.49 -2.94 -11.50
N GLN A 120 5.56 -2.60 -10.77
CA GLN A 120 6.90 -3.18 -10.99
C GLN A 120 6.92 -4.69 -10.72
N ILE A 121 6.18 -5.18 -9.72
CA ILE A 121 6.06 -6.62 -9.46
C ILE A 121 5.36 -7.32 -10.63
N ARG A 122 4.26 -6.76 -11.15
CA ARG A 122 3.55 -7.32 -12.32
C ARG A 122 4.45 -7.33 -13.55
N LEU A 123 5.18 -6.24 -13.80
CA LEU A 123 6.10 -6.12 -14.92
C LEU A 123 7.25 -7.13 -14.81
N GLY A 124 7.88 -7.25 -13.64
CA GLY A 124 8.93 -8.23 -13.39
C GLY A 124 8.44 -9.66 -13.63
N ARG A 125 7.27 -10.03 -13.10
CA ARG A 125 6.65 -11.34 -13.35
C ARG A 125 6.43 -11.62 -14.84
N ALA A 126 6.00 -10.63 -15.60
CA ALA A 126 5.81 -10.78 -17.04
C ALA A 126 7.14 -11.00 -17.80
N MET A 127 8.24 -10.37 -17.36
CA MET A 127 9.56 -10.51 -17.98
C MET A 127 10.24 -11.85 -17.68
N TYR A 128 9.94 -12.48 -16.54
CA TYR A 128 10.50 -13.80 -16.19
C TYR A 128 9.65 -14.97 -16.69
N ASN A 129 8.38 -14.72 -17.06
CA ASN A 129 7.47 -15.73 -17.60
C ASN A 129 7.40 -15.70 -19.15
N SER A 130 8.35 -15.02 -19.80
CA SER A 130 8.46 -14.91 -21.27
C SER A 130 9.54 -15.81 -21.85
#